data_AF-A0A481DSV7-F1
#
_entry.id   AF-A0A481DSV7-F1
#
_cell.length_a   1.000
_cell.length_b   1.000
_cell.length_c   1.000
_cell.angle_alpha   90.00
_cell.angle_beta   90.00
_cell.angle_gamma   90.00
#
_symmetry.space_group_name_H-M   'P 1'
#
loop_
_entity.id
_entity.type
_entity.pdbx_description
1 polymer ?
#
loop_
_entity_poly.entity_id
_entity_poly.type
_entity_poly.pdbx_seq_one_letter_code
_entity_poly.pdbx_strand_id
1 'polypeptide(L)'
;MEQNVFSFLGEIQKKQKLGAETALANTALDLLLLLLMEQWRWLCTENVQKVLHLIFGTLIQRWLEVQVANLTCPQRWVQYLRLLQESIWPGGVLPKYPRPVRTQEQKVAAEEQALQSLMGVLPDIVVEILGVNKCRLSWSLVLESLQQPLINRHLIYCLWDLILEFLDLSASVEESAMTTSASETPSNPKKMGVSP
;
A
#
# COMPACT_ATOMS: atom_id res chain seq x y z
N MET A 1 42.96 42.01 -41.64
CA MET A 1 42.34 40.73 -42.04
C MET A 1 42.95 39.56 -41.26
N GLU A 2 44.27 39.51 -41.13
CA GLU A 2 45.05 38.52 -40.35
C GLU A 2 44.59 38.28 -38.89
N GLN A 3 44.27 39.34 -38.13
CA GLN A 3 43.88 39.20 -36.71
C GLN A 3 42.54 38.46 -36.48
N ASN A 4 41.57 38.58 -37.41
CA ASN A 4 40.31 37.84 -37.33
C ASN A 4 40.48 36.36 -37.69
N VAL A 5 41.50 36.02 -38.48
CA VAL A 5 41.79 34.63 -38.85
C VAL A 5 42.42 33.90 -37.66
N PHE A 6 43.32 34.55 -36.93
CA PHE A 6 43.94 33.96 -35.74
C PHE A 6 42.98 33.78 -34.56
N SER A 7 42.04 34.71 -34.33
CA SER A 7 41.01 34.52 -33.29
C SER A 7 40.06 33.38 -33.64
N PHE A 8 39.67 33.26 -34.91
CA PHE A 8 38.80 32.20 -35.40
C PHE A 8 39.48 30.81 -35.33
N LEU A 9 40.77 30.71 -35.65
CA LEU A 9 41.57 29.49 -35.48
C LEU A 9 41.70 29.08 -34.01
N GLY A 10 41.89 30.04 -33.10
CA GLY A 10 41.93 29.79 -31.66
C GLY A 10 40.59 29.28 -31.11
N GLU A 11 39.48 29.79 -31.64
CA GLU A 11 38.13 29.35 -31.28
C GLU A 11 37.82 27.94 -31.80
N ILE A 12 38.27 27.62 -33.02
CA ILE A 12 38.19 26.26 -33.59
C ILE A 12 39.01 25.27 -32.77
N GLN A 13 40.26 25.60 -32.42
CA GLN A 13 41.11 24.76 -31.56
C GLN A 13 40.49 24.56 -30.18
N LYS A 14 39.88 25.59 -29.60
CA LYS A 14 39.18 25.50 -28.30
C LYS A 14 37.92 24.64 -28.40
N LYS A 15 37.13 24.75 -29.47
CA LYS A 15 35.98 23.87 -29.74
C LYS A 15 36.39 22.42 -29.95
N GLN A 16 37.49 22.19 -30.65
CA GLN A 16 38.02 20.85 -30.92
C GLN A 16 38.58 20.20 -29.65
N LYS A 17 39.27 20.99 -28.81
CA LYS A 17 39.77 20.55 -27.50
C LYS A 17 38.63 20.28 -26.51
N LEU A 18 37.60 21.15 -26.46
CA LEU A 18 36.41 20.94 -25.63
C LEU A 18 35.62 19.71 -26.09
N GLY A 19 35.53 19.47 -27.40
CA GLY A 19 34.94 18.26 -27.98
C GLY A 19 35.74 17.00 -27.65
N ALA A 20 37.07 17.08 -27.62
CA ALA A 20 37.93 15.96 -27.23
C ALA A 20 37.89 15.68 -25.70
N GLU A 21 37.84 16.72 -24.87
CA GLU A 21 37.70 16.61 -23.41
C GLU A 21 36.33 16.02 -23.01
N THR A 22 35.27 16.37 -23.75
CA THR A 22 33.94 15.78 -23.56
C THR A 22 33.76 14.45 -24.29
N ALA A 23 34.58 14.10 -25.27
CA ALA A 23 34.48 12.83 -25.99
C ALA A 23 34.67 11.62 -25.06
N LEU A 24 35.69 11.65 -24.18
CA LEU A 24 35.91 10.57 -23.22
C LEU A 24 34.77 10.49 -22.21
N ALA A 25 34.29 11.63 -21.71
CA ALA A 25 33.13 11.67 -20.82
C ALA A 25 31.86 11.14 -21.51
N ASN A 26 31.64 11.48 -22.78
CA ASN A 26 30.51 10.97 -23.56
C ASN A 26 30.62 9.47 -23.81
N THR A 27 31.81 8.95 -24.13
CA THR A 27 32.04 7.50 -24.27
C THR A 27 31.84 6.78 -22.93
N ALA A 28 32.30 7.38 -21.83
CA ALA A 28 32.08 6.84 -20.49
C ALA A 28 30.60 6.87 -20.09
N LEU A 29 29.86 7.92 -20.46
CA LEU A 29 28.41 8.02 -20.27
C LEU A 29 27.67 6.99 -21.13
N ASP A 30 28.06 6.80 -22.39
CA ASP A 30 27.46 5.79 -23.28
C ASP A 30 27.71 4.38 -22.76
N LEU A 31 28.93 4.07 -22.31
CA LEU A 31 29.26 2.80 -21.66
C LEU A 31 28.45 2.60 -20.37
N LEU A 32 28.33 3.63 -19.53
CA LEU A 32 27.52 3.58 -18.31
C LEU A 32 26.04 3.36 -18.64
N LEU A 33 25.52 4.04 -19.67
CA LEU A 33 24.14 3.92 -20.13
C LEU A 33 23.88 2.52 -20.70
N LEU A 34 24.81 1.97 -21.48
CA LEU A 34 24.78 0.61 -22.01
C LEU A 34 24.77 -0.41 -20.88
N LEU A 35 25.68 -0.29 -19.91
CA LEU A 35 25.72 -1.15 -18.73
C LEU A 35 24.42 -1.06 -17.94
N LEU A 36 23.92 0.15 -17.71
CA LEU A 36 22.68 0.36 -16.97
C LEU A 36 21.50 -0.27 -17.72
N MET A 37 21.37 -0.03 -19.02
CA MET A 37 20.36 -0.63 -19.90
C MET A 37 20.41 -2.16 -19.89
N GLU A 38 21.60 -2.75 -19.88
CA GLU A 38 21.79 -4.20 -19.81
C GLU A 38 21.32 -4.76 -18.46
N GLN A 39 21.65 -4.09 -17.35
CA GLN A 39 21.16 -4.45 -16.01
C GLN A 39 19.63 -4.32 -15.91
N TRP A 40 19.03 -3.27 -16.47
CA TRP A 40 17.56 -3.12 -16.52
C TRP A 40 16.89 -4.17 -17.40
N ARG A 41 17.48 -4.51 -18.55
CA ARG A 41 16.97 -5.58 -19.42
C ARG A 41 17.04 -6.94 -18.73
N TRP A 42 18.11 -7.20 -17.99
CA TRP A 42 18.24 -8.39 -17.17
C TRP A 42 17.16 -8.43 -16.07
N LEU A 43 16.94 -7.32 -15.37
CA LEU A 43 15.91 -7.19 -14.34
C LEU A 43 14.48 -7.38 -14.90
N CYS A 44 14.24 -6.94 -16.13
CA CYS A 44 12.99 -7.13 -16.86
C CYS A 44 12.80 -8.56 -17.41
N THR A 45 13.74 -9.47 -17.19
CA THR A 45 13.57 -10.87 -17.57
C THR A 45 12.53 -11.51 -16.64
N GLU A 46 11.58 -12.25 -17.23
CA GLU A 46 10.44 -12.84 -16.51
C GLU A 46 10.87 -13.66 -15.27
N ASN A 47 12.01 -14.35 -15.35
CA ASN A 47 12.56 -15.12 -14.24
C ASN A 47 13.01 -14.25 -13.07
N VAL A 48 13.67 -13.12 -13.34
CA VAL A 48 14.12 -12.19 -12.29
C VAL A 48 12.93 -11.48 -11.68
N GLN A 49 11.93 -11.09 -12.49
CA GLN A 49 10.68 -10.55 -11.98
C GLN A 49 9.94 -11.55 -11.08
N LYS A 50 9.88 -12.84 -11.45
CA LYS A 50 9.29 -13.90 -10.62
C LYS A 50 10.04 -14.09 -9.32
N VAL A 51 11.37 -14.12 -9.35
CA VAL A 51 12.20 -14.24 -8.14
C VAL A 51 12.05 -13.00 -7.26
N LEU A 52 12.07 -11.81 -7.84
CA LEU A 52 11.83 -10.56 -7.13
C LEU A 52 10.45 -10.57 -6.48
N HIS A 53 9.41 -10.95 -7.21
CA HIS A 53 8.04 -11.03 -6.69
C HIS A 53 7.91 -12.15 -5.63
N LEU A 54 8.66 -13.24 -5.74
CA LEU A 54 8.67 -14.28 -4.70
C LEU A 54 9.35 -13.77 -3.42
N ILE A 55 10.48 -13.08 -3.54
CA ILE A 55 11.22 -12.53 -2.41
C ILE A 55 10.41 -11.40 -1.77
N PHE A 56 9.99 -10.40 -2.54
CA PHE A 56 9.16 -9.31 -2.03
C PHE A 56 7.79 -9.81 -1.58
N GLY A 57 7.18 -10.77 -2.26
CA GLY A 57 5.92 -11.37 -1.86
C GLY A 57 6.01 -12.05 -0.50
N THR A 58 7.04 -12.89 -0.29
CA THR A 58 7.25 -13.55 1.02
C THR A 58 7.67 -12.57 2.12
N LEU A 59 8.48 -11.55 1.80
CA LEU A 59 8.87 -10.51 2.74
C LEU A 59 7.68 -9.63 3.15
N ILE A 60 6.91 -9.14 2.18
CA ILE A 60 5.71 -8.34 2.40
C ILE A 60 4.67 -9.17 3.15
N GLN A 61 4.48 -10.44 2.79
CA GLN A 61 3.55 -11.31 3.50
C GLN A 61 3.95 -11.51 4.97
N ARG A 62 5.22 -11.83 5.25
CA ARG A 62 5.69 -11.95 6.64
C ARG A 62 5.60 -10.64 7.41
N TRP A 63 5.97 -9.53 6.78
CA TRP A 63 5.80 -8.21 7.39
C TRP A 63 4.32 -7.94 7.69
N LEU A 64 3.41 -8.21 6.75
CA LEU A 64 1.98 -8.02 6.93
C LEU A 64 1.43 -8.93 8.03
N GLU A 65 1.84 -10.20 8.09
CA GLU A 65 1.46 -11.12 9.16
C GLU A 65 1.89 -10.59 10.54
N VAL A 66 3.12 -10.08 10.66
CA VAL A 66 3.61 -9.47 11.91
C VAL A 66 2.82 -8.22 12.26
N GLN A 67 2.60 -7.33 11.28
CA GLN A 67 1.83 -6.10 11.52
C GLN A 67 0.39 -6.40 11.90
N VAL A 68 -0.27 -7.32 11.20
CA VAL A 68 -1.63 -7.76 11.49
C VAL A 68 -1.67 -8.41 12.86
N ALA A 69 -0.80 -9.38 13.17
CA ALA A 69 -0.78 -10.04 14.47
C ALA A 69 -0.53 -9.06 15.62
N ASN A 70 0.33 -8.05 15.39
CA ASN A 70 0.57 -7.00 16.35
C ASN A 70 -0.68 -6.12 16.56
N LEU A 71 -1.38 -5.78 15.49
CA LEU A 71 -2.61 -4.97 15.52
C LEU A 71 -3.82 -5.73 16.08
N THR A 72 -3.99 -7.00 15.72
CA THR A 72 -5.13 -7.85 16.12
C THR A 72 -4.90 -8.60 17.42
N CYS A 73 -3.80 -8.32 18.11
CA CYS A 73 -3.48 -8.88 19.41
C CYS A 73 -4.62 -8.57 20.42
N PRO A 74 -5.14 -9.56 21.19
CA PRO A 74 -6.29 -9.38 22.08
C PRO A 74 -6.11 -8.23 23.09
N GLN A 75 -4.89 -8.00 23.57
CA GLN A 75 -4.55 -6.91 24.48
C GLN A 75 -4.73 -5.54 23.81
N ARG A 76 -4.43 -5.43 22.52
CA ARG A 76 -4.54 -4.20 21.75
C ARG A 76 -6.00 -3.89 21.42
N TRP A 77 -6.82 -4.91 21.16
CA TRP A 77 -8.28 -4.76 21.05
C TRP A 77 -8.91 -4.14 22.29
N VAL A 78 -8.51 -4.58 23.50
CA VAL A 78 -9.01 -3.98 24.75
C VAL A 78 -8.61 -2.51 24.86
N GLN A 79 -7.42 -2.15 24.41
CA GLN A 79 -6.97 -0.75 24.36
C GLN A 79 -7.76 0.05 23.33
N TYR A 80 -8.00 -0.48 22.14
CA TYR A 80 -8.83 0.16 21.12
C TYR A 80 -10.26 0.38 21.58
N LEU A 81 -10.86 -0.62 22.23
CA LEU A 81 -12.21 -0.51 22.81
C LEU A 81 -12.25 0.54 23.93
N ARG A 82 -11.24 0.59 24.80
CA ARG A 82 -11.14 1.66 25.82
C ARG A 82 -10.96 3.04 25.19
N LEU A 83 -10.09 3.18 24.19
CA LEU A 83 -9.90 4.43 23.46
C LEU A 83 -11.18 4.86 22.75
N LEU A 84 -11.91 3.91 22.15
CA LEU A 84 -13.18 4.15 21.51
C LEU A 84 -14.24 4.57 22.54
N GLN A 85 -14.30 3.88 23.69
CA GLN A 85 -15.18 4.23 24.80
C GLN A 85 -14.90 5.64 25.30
N GLU A 86 -13.65 5.97 25.64
CA GLU A 86 -13.26 7.32 26.06
C GLU A 86 -13.46 8.36 24.96
N SER A 87 -13.34 7.94 23.69
CA SER A 87 -13.67 8.82 22.59
C SER A 87 -15.17 9.08 22.56
N ILE A 88 -16.09 8.12 22.65
CA ILE A 88 -17.52 8.40 22.50
C ILE A 88 -18.16 8.88 23.82
N TRP A 89 -17.73 8.31 24.94
CA TRP A 89 -18.22 8.51 26.31
C TRP A 89 -17.04 8.70 27.28
N PRO A 90 -16.48 9.92 27.39
CA PRO A 90 -15.42 10.18 28.36
C PRO A 90 -15.91 9.90 29.79
N GLY A 91 -15.23 8.99 30.51
CA GLY A 91 -15.67 8.55 31.85
C GLY A 91 -17.01 7.77 31.88
N GLY A 92 -17.47 7.24 30.74
CA GLY A 92 -18.67 6.40 30.64
C GLY A 92 -20.01 7.13 30.65
N VAL A 93 -20.02 8.47 30.61
CA VAL A 93 -21.25 9.29 30.65
C VAL A 93 -21.43 10.02 29.32
N LEU A 94 -22.66 10.05 28.81
CA LEU A 94 -22.94 10.71 27.52
C LEU A 94 -22.75 12.23 27.69
N PRO A 95 -21.86 12.86 26.91
CA PRO A 95 -21.66 14.30 26.99
C PRO A 95 -22.97 15.05 26.72
N LYS A 96 -23.39 15.90 27.66
CA LYS A 96 -24.61 16.72 27.52
C LYS A 96 -24.49 17.79 26.43
N TYR A 97 -23.26 18.09 26.02
CA TYR A 97 -22.95 19.08 24.99
C TYR A 97 -22.16 18.42 23.85
N PRO A 98 -22.38 18.86 22.59
CA PRO A 98 -21.57 18.40 21.47
C PRO A 98 -20.10 18.72 21.75
N ARG A 99 -19.24 17.78 21.37
CA ARG A 99 -17.80 17.90 21.56
C ARG A 99 -17.30 19.20 20.92
N PRO A 100 -16.42 19.97 21.59
CA PRO A 100 -15.83 21.16 20.98
C PRO A 100 -15.23 20.81 19.63
N VAL A 101 -15.49 21.65 18.63
CA VAL A 101 -14.87 21.49 17.31
C VAL A 101 -13.36 21.56 17.51
N ARG A 102 -12.65 20.52 17.03
CA ARG A 102 -11.21 20.37 17.20
C ARG A 102 -10.48 21.61 16.67
N THR A 103 -9.70 22.28 17.53
CA THR A 103 -8.94 23.48 17.15
C THR A 103 -7.94 23.15 16.05
N GLN A 104 -7.61 24.12 15.19
CA GLN A 104 -6.66 23.91 14.10
C GLN A 104 -5.30 23.39 14.60
N GLU A 105 -4.80 23.91 15.72
CA GLU A 105 -3.58 23.45 16.39
C GLU A 105 -3.65 21.97 16.80
N GLN A 106 -4.79 21.52 17.33
CA GLN A 106 -5.01 20.12 17.72
C GLN A 106 -5.16 19.19 16.51
N LYS A 107 -5.56 19.71 15.35
CA LYS A 107 -5.57 18.94 14.10
C LYS A 107 -4.15 18.74 13.59
N VAL A 108 -3.36 19.81 13.53
CA VAL A 108 -1.95 19.76 13.09
C VAL A 108 -1.13 18.85 14.00
N ALA A 109 -1.29 18.95 15.32
CA ALA A 109 -0.57 18.08 16.25
C ALA A 109 -0.94 16.59 16.08
N ALA A 110 -2.23 16.30 15.86
CA ALA A 110 -2.69 14.93 15.63
C ALA A 110 -2.21 14.37 14.27
N GLU A 111 -2.16 15.23 13.25
CA GLU A 111 -1.60 14.88 11.94
C GLU A 111 -0.12 14.54 12.05
N GLU A 112 0.67 15.35 12.76
CA GLU A 112 2.10 15.08 12.93
C GLU A 112 2.34 13.77 13.68
N GLN A 113 1.58 13.51 14.74
CA GLN A 113 1.65 12.24 15.48
C GLN A 113 1.25 11.05 14.61
N ALA A 114 0.20 11.19 13.80
CA ALA A 114 -0.22 10.14 12.86
C ALA A 114 0.87 9.90 11.81
N LEU A 115 1.46 10.94 11.25
CA LEU A 115 2.52 10.85 10.26
C LEU A 115 3.76 10.14 10.82
N GLN A 116 4.18 10.45 12.05
CA GLN A 116 5.26 9.73 12.72
C GLN A 116 4.93 8.24 12.89
N SER A 117 3.68 7.94 13.26
CA SER A 117 3.22 6.56 13.43
C SER A 117 3.22 5.80 12.11
N LEU A 118 2.73 6.41 11.02
CA LEU A 118 2.73 5.80 9.69
C LEU A 118 4.14 5.59 9.15
N MET A 119 5.08 6.47 9.49
CA MET A 119 6.50 6.27 9.17
C MET A 119 7.11 5.09 9.92
N GLY A 120 6.71 4.86 11.18
CA GLY A 120 7.15 3.69 11.95
C GLY A 120 6.53 2.35 11.51
N VAL A 121 5.49 2.38 10.68
CA VAL A 121 4.88 1.16 10.13
C VAL A 121 5.66 0.66 8.91
N LEU A 122 6.26 1.56 8.12
CA LEU A 122 6.94 1.20 6.88
C LEU A 122 8.18 0.31 7.14
N PRO A 123 8.42 -0.71 6.31
CA PRO A 123 9.67 -1.46 6.36
C PRO A 123 10.88 -0.56 6.05
N ASP A 124 11.99 -0.76 6.77
CA ASP A 124 13.21 0.06 6.61
C ASP A 124 13.72 0.09 5.16
N ILE A 125 13.63 -1.04 4.45
CA ILE A 125 14.06 -1.13 3.05
C ILE A 125 13.25 -0.23 2.11
N VAL A 126 11.95 -0.01 2.41
CA VAL A 126 11.10 0.89 1.60
C VAL A 126 11.52 2.33 1.83
N VAL A 127 11.83 2.68 3.08
CA VAL A 127 12.31 4.01 3.45
C VAL A 127 13.70 4.29 2.86
N GLU A 128 14.55 3.29 2.80
CA GLU A 128 15.89 3.38 2.20
C GLU A 128 15.82 3.58 0.67
N ILE A 129 14.97 2.82 -0.02
CA ILE A 129 14.86 2.89 -1.50
C ILE A 129 14.15 4.18 -1.95
N LEU A 130 13.02 4.54 -1.34
CA LEU A 130 12.24 5.71 -1.75
C LEU A 130 12.77 7.01 -1.12
N GLY A 131 13.46 6.91 0.00
CA GLY A 131 13.93 8.03 0.80
C GLY A 131 12.85 8.55 1.76
N VAL A 132 13.27 8.80 3.01
CA VAL A 132 12.42 9.27 4.12
C VAL A 132 11.53 10.46 3.71
N ASN A 133 12.10 11.46 3.04
CA ASN A 133 11.38 12.67 2.64
C ASN A 133 10.23 12.37 1.66
N LYS A 134 10.43 11.44 0.73
CA LYS A 134 9.41 11.08 -0.26
C LYS A 134 8.28 10.31 0.41
N CYS A 135 8.61 9.34 1.25
CA CYS A 135 7.61 8.59 2.01
C CYS A 135 6.81 9.51 2.95
N ARG A 136 7.48 10.47 3.60
CA ARG A 136 6.85 11.46 4.47
C ARG A 136 5.86 12.34 3.69
N LEU A 137 6.25 12.82 2.51
CA LEU A 137 5.36 13.58 1.62
C LEU A 137 4.16 12.74 1.15
N SER A 138 4.39 11.48 0.76
CA SER A 138 3.31 10.57 0.35
C SER A 138 2.30 10.36 1.48
N TRP A 139 2.75 10.11 2.71
CA TRP A 139 1.82 9.97 3.83
C TRP A 139 1.14 11.28 4.22
N SER A 140 1.82 12.41 4.09
CA SER A 140 1.20 13.73 4.29
C SER A 140 0.01 13.92 3.34
N LEU A 141 0.16 13.56 2.06
CA LEU A 141 -0.94 13.64 1.09
C LEU A 141 -2.09 12.68 1.43
N VAL A 142 -1.78 11.47 1.87
CA VAL A 142 -2.80 10.52 2.32
C VAL A 142 -3.54 11.05 3.55
N LEU A 143 -2.82 11.61 4.52
CA LEU A 143 -3.42 12.21 5.71
C LEU A 143 -4.27 13.44 5.37
N GLU A 144 -3.80 14.30 4.45
CA GLU A 144 -4.56 15.44 3.96
C GLU A 144 -5.87 15.00 3.29
N SER A 145 -5.82 13.94 2.48
CA SER A 145 -7.00 13.30 1.88
C SER A 145 -7.97 12.78 2.95
N LEU A 146 -7.46 12.11 3.99
CA LEU A 146 -8.24 11.62 5.13
C LEU A 146 -8.77 12.76 6.03
N GLN A 147 -8.26 13.98 5.93
CA GLN A 147 -8.84 15.13 6.61
C GLN A 147 -10.03 15.72 5.83
N GLN A 148 -10.20 15.38 4.55
CA GLN A 148 -11.29 15.92 3.74
C GLN A 148 -12.62 15.19 4.01
N PRO A 149 -13.68 15.91 4.42
CA PRO A 149 -14.95 15.29 4.80
C PRO A 149 -15.66 14.61 3.63
N LEU A 150 -15.47 15.10 2.39
CA LEU A 150 -16.07 14.51 1.20
C LEU A 150 -15.46 13.14 0.86
N ILE A 151 -14.13 13.04 0.93
CA ILE A 151 -13.41 11.79 0.68
C ILE A 151 -13.79 10.76 1.75
N ASN A 152 -13.78 11.17 3.02
CA ASN A 152 -14.18 10.29 4.11
C ASN A 152 -15.61 9.78 3.97
N ARG A 153 -16.54 10.64 3.55
CA ARG A 153 -17.93 10.25 3.31
C ARG A 153 -18.02 9.19 2.20
N HIS A 154 -17.31 9.39 1.09
CA HIS A 154 -17.26 8.41 0.01
C HIS A 154 -16.62 7.09 0.47
N LEU A 155 -15.52 7.17 1.21
CA LEU A 155 -14.82 6.01 1.76
C LEU A 155 -15.72 5.17 2.67
N ILE A 156 -16.54 5.82 3.50
CA ILE A 156 -17.50 5.14 4.38
C ILE A 156 -18.58 4.42 3.57
N TYR A 157 -19.13 5.03 2.53
CA TYR A 157 -20.11 4.35 1.68
C TYR A 157 -19.49 3.17 0.92
N CYS A 158 -18.29 3.33 0.36
CA CYS A 158 -17.59 2.21 -0.29
C CYS A 158 -17.29 1.07 0.69
N LEU A 159 -16.88 1.38 1.93
CA LEU A 159 -16.65 0.38 2.95
C LEU A 159 -17.94 -0.35 3.32
N TRP A 160 -19.04 0.40 3.42
CA TRP A 160 -20.36 -0.16 3.68
C TRP A 160 -20.82 -1.09 2.56
N ASP A 161 -20.67 -0.68 1.30
CA ASP A 161 -21.01 -1.49 0.13
C ASP A 161 -20.20 -2.80 0.11
N LEU A 162 -18.90 -2.73 0.41
CA LEU A 162 -18.03 -3.92 0.48
C LEU A 162 -18.45 -4.87 1.63
N ILE A 163 -18.84 -4.33 2.78
CA ILE A 163 -19.34 -5.15 3.90
C ILE A 163 -20.65 -5.83 3.51
N LEU A 164 -21.57 -5.10 2.86
CA LEU A 164 -22.83 -5.68 2.40
C LEU A 164 -22.59 -6.78 1.36
N GLU A 165 -21.69 -6.56 0.39
CA GLU A 165 -21.29 -7.56 -0.59
C GLU A 165 -20.68 -8.79 0.09
N PHE A 166 -19.79 -8.60 1.07
CA PHE A 166 -19.19 -9.70 1.81
C PHE A 166 -20.22 -10.50 2.63
N LEU A 167 -21.18 -9.83 3.27
CA LEU A 167 -22.24 -10.47 4.05
C LEU A 167 -23.21 -11.24 3.15
N ASP A 168 -23.59 -10.69 2.00
CA ASP A 168 -24.44 -11.35 1.00
C ASP A 168 -23.75 -12.62 0.45
N LEU A 169 -22.46 -12.51 0.12
CA LEU A 169 -21.66 -13.64 -0.34
C LEU A 169 -21.54 -14.72 0.76
N SER A 170 -21.35 -14.32 2.01
CA SER A 170 -21.26 -15.24 3.16
C SER A 170 -22.56 -15.99 3.42
N ALA A 171 -23.72 -15.35 3.20
CA ALA A 171 -25.02 -16.00 3.32
C ALA A 171 -25.23 -17.09 2.26
N SER A 172 -24.74 -16.87 1.03
CA SER A 172 -24.83 -17.87 -0.06
C SER A 172 -23.96 -19.11 0.17
N VAL A 173 -22.81 -18.94 0.83
CA VAL A 173 -21.88 -20.05 1.12
C VAL A 173 -22.46 -21.01 2.15
N GLU A 174 -23.23 -20.51 3.12
CA GLU A 174 -23.90 -21.36 4.12
C GLU A 174 -25.10 -22.13 3.54
N GLU A 175 -25.82 -21.56 2.57
CA GLU A 175 -26.95 -22.25 1.91
C GLU A 175 -26.48 -23.45 1.04
N SER A 176 -25.31 -23.35 0.41
CA SER A 176 -24.70 -24.43 -0.36
C SER A 176 -24.18 -25.58 0.51
N ALA A 177 -23.67 -25.28 1.72
CA ALA A 177 -23.19 -26.30 2.66
C ALA A 177 -24.32 -27.12 3.30
N MET A 178 -25.54 -26.58 3.40
CA MET A 178 -26.67 -27.27 4.03
C MET A 178 -27.44 -28.21 3.09
N THR A 179 -27.38 -28.01 1.77
CA THR A 179 -28.15 -28.81 0.80
C THR A 179 -27.51 -30.15 0.41
N THR A 180 -26.26 -30.43 0.80
CA THR A 180 -25.60 -31.71 0.46
C THR A 180 -25.89 -32.86 1.45
N SER A 181 -26.69 -32.66 2.50
CA SER A 181 -26.91 -33.67 3.56
C SER A 181 -28.28 -34.36 3.56
N ALA A 182 -29.21 -34.03 2.66
CA ALA A 182 -30.57 -34.57 2.68
C ALA A 182 -31.03 -35.11 1.32
N SER A 183 -30.37 -36.15 0.82
CA SER A 183 -30.90 -36.96 -0.29
C SER A 183 -30.25 -38.35 -0.36
N GLU A 184 -30.53 -39.21 0.62
CA GLU A 184 -30.46 -40.67 0.41
C GLU A 184 -31.60 -41.35 1.18
N THR A 185 -32.74 -41.56 0.50
CA THR A 185 -33.79 -42.49 0.92
C THR A 185 -33.57 -43.82 0.20
N PRO A 186 -33.32 -44.95 0.88
CA PRO A 186 -33.27 -46.24 0.21
C PRO A 186 -34.67 -46.88 0.19
N SER A 187 -35.08 -47.21 -1.03
CA SER A 187 -36.24 -48.02 -1.40
C SER A 187 -36.04 -49.49 -1.04
N ASN A 188 -37.07 -50.16 -0.46
CA ASN A 188 -37.46 -51.56 -0.77
C ASN A 188 -38.72 -52.07 -0.01
N PRO A 189 -39.35 -53.22 -0.36
CA PRO A 189 -40.65 -53.20 -1.04
C PRO A 189 -41.82 -53.86 -0.28
N LYS A 190 -43.02 -53.56 -0.76
CA LYS A 190 -44.34 -54.03 -0.29
C LYS A 190 -44.58 -55.51 -0.65
N LYS A 191 -44.61 -56.40 0.34
CA LYS A 191 -45.19 -57.76 0.23
C LYS A 191 -46.72 -57.65 0.14
N MET A 192 -47.33 -58.38 -0.79
CA MET A 192 -48.79 -58.44 -0.98
C MET A 192 -49.24 -59.89 -1.20
N GLY A 193 -50.35 -60.28 -0.54
CA GLY A 193 -51.16 -61.51 -0.75
C GLY A 193 -50.69 -62.72 0.06
N VAL A 194 -51.34 -63.17 1.16
CA VAL A 194 -52.69 -63.76 1.35
C VAL A 194 -52.86 -65.13 0.64
N SER A 195 -52.91 -66.19 1.47
CA SER A 195 -53.36 -67.57 1.17
C SER A 195 -54.81 -67.76 1.67
N PRO A 196 -55.55 -68.83 1.32
CA PRO A 196 -55.11 -70.18 0.95
C PRO A 196 -55.42 -70.62 -0.49
#